data_AF-A0A8S3S234-F1
#
_entry.id   AF-A0A8S3S234-F1
#
_cell.length_a   1.000
_cell.length_b   1.000
_cell.length_c   1.000
_cell.angle_alpha   90.00
_cell.angle_beta   90.00
_cell.angle_gamma   90.00
#
_symmetry.space_group_name_H-M   'P 1'
#
loop_
_entity.id
_entity.type
_entity.pdbx_description
1 polymer ?
#
loop_
_entity_poly.entity_id
_entity_poly.type
_entity_poly.pdbx_seq_one_letter_code
_entity_poly.pdbx_strand_id
1 'polypeptide(L)'
;MNHSQYFRELKEDAAQNPNQKFRSPVIVMKGINYGQFASKANITYDLNPEVSQTAAFGIIFNYTYAFMVVTQNDPNKNILEAKAVLEQGYLNTEILLQPISDVKAFDQNLEQISHWTITAQLRIINFLTAISVEFVNHESDVMYATKRQQHKPLFRLLDDLKINSTTQIVFTNNPADEAILPQSPTQLKAIMTSQDAVKKLTTSTLYGKPSSCSAINQEAFNIAYLKSSTIAKRQYQAAMAPITFINDVHASTLDQWNQASLKLIYNNTGFFVGATRFRTNKPNTDHSIGEQDDCTLLSPFRAMEWIYIDALRYTKKQIT
;
A
#
# COMPACT_ATOMS: atom_id res chain seq x y z
N MET A 1 6.85 -9.61 0.28
CA MET A 1 5.56 -9.13 0.82
C MET A 1 4.57 -10.24 1.17
N ASN A 2 4.68 -11.45 0.61
CA ASN A 2 3.87 -12.59 1.05
C ASN A 2 4.10 -12.98 2.52
N HIS A 3 5.28 -12.69 3.09
CA HIS A 3 5.57 -12.92 4.51
C HIS A 3 4.63 -12.18 5.48
N SER A 4 4.10 -11.01 5.12
CA SER A 4 3.13 -10.30 5.99
C SER A 4 1.79 -11.03 6.06
N GLN A 5 1.40 -11.75 5.01
CA GLN A 5 0.19 -12.55 5.01
C GLN A 5 0.36 -13.83 5.82
N TYR A 6 1.44 -14.59 5.61
CA TYR A 6 1.70 -15.79 6.43
C TYR A 6 1.83 -15.45 7.92
N PHE A 7 2.46 -14.32 8.23
CA PHE A 7 2.54 -13.86 9.62
C PHE A 7 1.17 -13.43 10.16
N ARG A 8 0.30 -12.82 9.34
CA ARG A 8 -1.08 -12.51 9.73
C ARG A 8 -1.90 -13.78 10.02
N GLU A 9 -1.81 -14.78 9.16
CA GLU A 9 -2.44 -16.10 9.38
C GLU A 9 -1.95 -16.72 10.70
N LEU A 10 -0.63 -16.67 10.97
CA LEU A 10 -0.08 -17.09 12.25
C LEU A 10 -0.62 -16.29 13.44
N LYS A 11 -0.81 -14.96 13.31
CA LYS A 11 -1.39 -14.12 14.36
C LYS A 11 -2.83 -14.54 14.69
N GLU A 12 -3.63 -14.82 13.67
CA GLU A 12 -5.01 -15.29 13.81
C GLU A 12 -5.06 -16.66 14.51
N ASP A 13 -4.21 -17.60 14.09
CA ASP A 13 -4.07 -18.91 14.73
C ASP A 13 -3.57 -18.81 16.17
N ALA A 14 -2.59 -17.94 16.43
CA ALA A 14 -2.02 -17.73 17.76
C ALA A 14 -3.01 -17.06 18.73
N ALA A 15 -3.95 -16.26 18.23
CA ALA A 15 -5.02 -15.69 19.03
C ALA A 15 -6.00 -16.77 19.54
N GLN A 16 -6.21 -17.83 18.77
CA GLN A 16 -7.04 -18.98 19.16
C GLN A 16 -6.24 -20.00 20.00
N ASN A 17 -4.97 -20.19 19.68
CA ASN A 17 -4.08 -21.12 20.37
C ASN A 17 -2.68 -20.50 20.50
N PRO A 18 -2.32 -19.95 21.68
CA PRO A 18 -1.03 -19.29 21.89
C PRO A 18 0.20 -20.16 21.60
N ASN A 19 0.07 -21.48 21.56
CA ASN A 19 1.20 -22.36 21.24
C ASN A 19 1.54 -22.44 19.74
N GLN A 20 0.70 -21.88 18.85
CA GLN A 20 0.91 -21.96 17.40
C GLN A 20 2.19 -21.25 16.95
N LYS A 21 2.53 -20.12 17.60
CA LYS A 21 3.80 -19.41 17.35
C LYS A 21 5.06 -20.25 17.61
N PHE A 22 4.95 -21.35 18.36
CA PHE A 22 6.06 -22.27 18.59
C PHE A 22 6.04 -23.50 17.68
N ARG A 23 4.87 -23.89 17.18
CA ARG A 23 4.69 -25.06 16.30
C ARG A 23 4.98 -24.74 14.84
N SER A 24 4.57 -23.55 14.41
CA SER A 24 4.73 -23.07 13.04
C SER A 24 5.25 -21.62 13.05
N PRO A 25 6.45 -21.37 13.61
CA PRO A 25 6.97 -20.01 13.73
C PRO A 25 7.20 -19.39 12.35
N VAL A 26 6.68 -18.17 12.15
CA VAL A 26 7.03 -17.32 11.02
C VAL A 26 7.91 -16.19 11.56
N ILE A 27 9.20 -16.23 11.24
CA ILE A 27 10.20 -15.29 11.76
C ILE A 27 10.90 -14.60 10.59
N VAL A 28 10.88 -13.27 10.58
CA VAL A 28 11.69 -12.47 9.65
C VAL A 28 13.00 -12.10 10.34
N MET A 29 14.11 -12.57 9.78
CA MET A 29 15.45 -12.32 10.32
C MET A 29 16.02 -11.04 9.72
N LYS A 30 16.11 -10.01 10.56
CA LYS A 30 16.52 -8.66 10.14
C LYS A 30 17.95 -8.65 9.55
N GLY A 31 18.10 -7.97 8.42
CA GLY A 31 19.39 -7.74 7.77
C GLY A 31 19.95 -8.94 7.01
N ILE A 32 19.27 -10.09 7.06
CA ILE A 32 19.63 -11.29 6.30
C ILE A 32 18.93 -11.23 4.94
N ASN A 33 19.68 -11.51 3.87
CA ASN A 33 19.13 -11.63 2.52
C ASN A 33 18.99 -13.10 2.10
N TYR A 34 18.41 -13.35 0.93
CA TYR A 34 18.22 -14.72 0.44
C TYR A 34 19.57 -15.41 0.20
N GLY A 35 20.55 -14.69 -0.35
CA GLY A 35 21.88 -15.24 -0.64
C GLY A 35 22.62 -15.79 0.59
N GLN A 36 22.25 -15.37 1.79
CA GLN A 36 22.82 -15.89 3.04
C GLN A 36 22.18 -17.21 3.52
N PHE A 37 21.01 -17.57 3.00
CA PHE A 37 20.36 -18.88 3.21
C PHE A 37 20.76 -19.90 2.14
N ALA A 38 20.84 -19.47 0.88
CA ALA A 38 21.18 -20.34 -0.24
C ALA A 38 22.70 -20.35 -0.47
N SER A 39 23.35 -21.49 -0.24
CA SER A 39 24.75 -21.67 -0.59
C SER A 39 24.96 -21.47 -2.10
N LYS A 40 25.52 -20.31 -2.49
CA LYS A 40 26.05 -19.97 -3.83
C LYS A 40 25.04 -19.79 -4.98
N ALA A 41 23.89 -19.17 -4.77
CA ALA A 41 23.19 -18.54 -5.89
C ALA A 41 23.56 -17.05 -5.95
N ASN A 42 24.24 -16.65 -7.03
CA ASN A 42 24.49 -15.25 -7.34
C ASN A 42 23.15 -14.65 -7.79
N ILE A 43 22.33 -14.23 -6.83
CA ILE A 43 20.99 -13.71 -7.13
C ILE A 43 21.16 -12.27 -7.52
N THR A 44 21.27 -12.05 -8.83
CA THR A 44 21.46 -10.75 -9.48
C THR A 44 20.44 -9.68 -9.06
N TYR A 45 19.33 -10.07 -8.42
CA TYR A 45 18.24 -9.18 -8.00
C TYR A 45 18.03 -9.09 -6.48
N ASP A 46 18.90 -9.70 -5.67
CA ASP A 46 18.81 -9.61 -4.22
C ASP A 46 19.45 -8.31 -3.70
N LEU A 47 19.01 -7.83 -2.54
CA LEU A 47 19.64 -6.70 -1.86
C LEU A 47 20.95 -7.15 -1.20
N ASN A 48 21.87 -6.20 -0.96
CA ASN A 48 23.07 -6.55 -0.18
C ASN A 48 22.65 -6.86 1.26
N PRO A 49 23.24 -7.88 1.89
CA PRO A 49 22.92 -8.17 3.28
C PRO A 49 23.44 -7.05 4.19
N GLU A 50 22.73 -6.79 5.28
CA GLU A 50 23.12 -5.79 6.29
C GLU A 50 24.04 -6.39 7.37
N VAL A 51 24.09 -7.71 7.46
CA VAL A 51 24.94 -8.44 8.40
C VAL A 51 25.94 -9.33 7.66
N SER A 52 27.07 -9.63 8.30
CA SER A 52 28.05 -10.56 7.75
C SER A 52 27.48 -11.98 7.64
N GLN A 53 28.07 -12.82 6.79
CA GLN A 53 27.68 -14.23 6.66
C GLN A 53 27.75 -14.96 8.02
N THR A 54 28.78 -14.71 8.82
CA THR A 54 28.95 -15.32 10.14
C THR A 54 27.84 -14.90 11.11
N ALA A 55 27.47 -13.62 11.11
CA ALA A 55 26.37 -13.12 11.95
C ALA A 55 25.03 -13.70 11.49
N ALA A 56 24.79 -13.79 10.18
CA ALA A 56 23.60 -14.43 9.62
C ALA A 56 23.49 -15.90 10.06
N PHE A 57 24.58 -16.68 9.96
CA PHE A 57 24.61 -18.07 10.42
C PHE A 57 24.28 -18.20 11.90
N GLY A 58 24.82 -17.33 12.76
CA GLY A 58 24.52 -17.34 14.19
C GLY A 58 23.03 -17.09 14.48
N ILE A 59 22.41 -16.13 13.78
CA ILE A 59 20.98 -15.83 13.93
C ILE A 59 20.11 -16.99 13.44
N ILE A 60 20.41 -17.52 12.25
CA ILE A 60 19.70 -18.66 11.66
C ILE A 60 19.78 -19.86 12.61
N PHE A 61 20.99 -20.21 13.05
CA PHE A 61 21.23 -21.31 13.98
C PHE A 61 20.44 -21.15 15.27
N ASN A 62 20.44 -19.96 15.87
CA ASN A 62 19.73 -19.72 17.14
C ASN A 62 18.22 -20.01 17.03
N TYR A 63 17.57 -19.48 15.98
CA TYR A 63 16.13 -19.73 15.77
C TYR A 63 15.84 -21.18 15.38
N THR A 64 16.65 -21.79 14.52
CA THR A 64 16.49 -23.20 14.14
C THR A 64 16.68 -24.13 15.34
N TYR A 65 17.71 -23.90 16.16
CA TYR A 65 17.96 -24.67 17.37
C TYR A 65 16.81 -24.53 18.37
N ALA A 66 16.35 -23.29 18.63
CA ALA A 66 15.22 -23.05 19.52
C ALA A 66 13.95 -23.76 19.03
N PHE A 67 13.65 -23.72 17.72
CA PHE A 67 12.55 -24.47 17.14
C PHE A 67 12.70 -25.98 17.38
N MET A 68 13.85 -26.57 17.07
CA MET A 68 14.11 -28.00 17.28
C MET A 68 13.93 -28.42 18.74
N VAL A 69 14.42 -27.62 19.70
CA VAL A 69 14.25 -27.90 21.13
C VAL A 69 12.77 -27.95 21.53
N VAL A 70 11.99 -26.96 21.10
CA VAL A 70 10.55 -26.89 21.44
C VAL A 70 9.76 -28.00 20.75
N THR A 71 10.05 -28.32 19.50
CA THR A 71 9.35 -29.37 18.75
C THR A 71 9.69 -30.78 19.26
N GLN A 72 10.95 -31.03 19.62
CA GLN A 72 11.38 -32.33 20.17
C GLN A 72 10.90 -32.54 21.61
N ASN A 73 10.58 -31.46 22.33
CA ASN A 73 10.17 -31.49 23.74
C ASN A 73 11.15 -32.31 24.60
N ASP A 74 12.45 -32.18 24.33
CA ASP A 74 13.51 -32.93 24.99
C ASP A 74 13.66 -32.44 26.46
N PRO A 75 13.38 -33.29 27.47
CA PRO A 75 13.39 -32.89 28.87
C PRO A 75 14.80 -32.51 29.37
N ASN A 76 15.86 -32.90 28.65
CA ASN A 76 17.24 -32.54 29.00
C ASN A 76 17.67 -31.18 28.43
N LYS A 77 16.82 -30.54 27.62
CA LYS A 77 17.11 -29.24 27.01
C LYS A 77 16.25 -28.15 27.63
N ASN A 78 16.75 -26.92 27.61
CA ASN A 78 16.05 -25.78 28.20
C ASN A 78 14.90 -25.30 27.29
N ILE A 79 13.75 -25.97 27.39
CA ILE A 79 12.55 -25.65 26.61
C ILE A 79 12.05 -24.23 26.89
N LEU A 80 12.18 -23.75 28.13
CA LEU A 80 11.73 -22.41 28.52
C LEU A 80 12.53 -21.32 27.78
N GLU A 81 13.84 -21.47 27.74
CA GLU A 81 14.74 -20.56 27.01
C GLU A 81 14.49 -20.59 25.50
N ALA A 82 14.32 -21.79 24.93
CA ALA A 82 14.00 -21.93 23.51
C ALA A 82 12.67 -21.26 23.14
N LYS A 83 11.63 -21.39 23.99
CA LYS A 83 10.37 -20.64 23.80
C LYS A 83 10.57 -19.13 23.88
N ALA A 84 11.41 -18.64 24.80
CA ALA A 84 11.70 -17.21 24.90
C ALA A 84 12.38 -16.66 23.63
N VAL A 85 13.29 -17.43 23.03
CA VAL A 85 13.92 -17.06 21.74
C VAL A 85 12.89 -16.97 20.62
N LEU A 86 12.01 -17.97 20.49
CA LEU A 86 10.94 -17.95 19.48
C LEU A 86 9.92 -16.83 19.71
N GLU A 87 9.57 -16.56 20.97
CA GLU A 87 8.70 -15.45 21.35
C GLU A 87 9.28 -14.12 20.91
N GLN A 88 10.56 -13.89 21.18
CA GLN A 88 11.24 -12.67 20.76
C GLN A 88 11.29 -12.55 19.23
N GLY A 89 11.50 -13.67 18.51
CA GLY A 89 11.45 -13.72 17.06
C GLY A 89 10.07 -13.35 16.51
N TYR A 90 9.01 -13.86 17.12
CA TYR A 90 7.62 -13.54 16.79
C TYR A 90 7.33 -12.04 16.98
N LEU A 91 7.64 -11.48 18.14
CA LEU A 91 7.43 -10.06 18.44
C LEU A 91 8.24 -9.14 17.51
N ASN A 92 9.50 -9.49 17.24
CA ASN A 92 10.33 -8.73 16.31
C ASN A 92 9.76 -8.75 14.88
N THR A 93 9.21 -9.89 14.47
CA THR A 93 8.59 -10.04 13.16
C THR A 93 7.32 -9.21 13.06
N GLU A 94 6.50 -9.19 14.11
CA GLU A 94 5.33 -8.32 14.20
C GLU A 94 5.69 -6.85 14.02
N ILE A 95 6.66 -6.37 14.81
CA ILE A 95 7.13 -4.98 14.74
C ILE A 95 7.64 -4.63 13.33
N LEU A 96 8.37 -5.56 12.69
CA LEU A 96 8.95 -5.32 11.38
C LEU A 96 7.89 -5.29 10.26
N LEU A 97 6.88 -6.16 10.34
CA LEU A 97 5.85 -6.30 9.32
C LEU A 97 4.64 -5.38 9.54
N GLN A 98 4.44 -4.84 10.75
CA GLN A 98 3.30 -3.98 11.05
C GLN A 98 3.17 -2.79 10.08
N PRO A 99 4.22 -2.03 9.74
CA PRO A 99 4.07 -0.91 8.81
C PRO A 99 3.67 -1.34 7.40
N ILE A 100 4.13 -2.51 6.96
CA ILE A 100 3.78 -3.11 5.66
C ILE A 100 2.30 -3.49 5.66
N SER A 101 1.83 -4.13 6.73
CA SER A 101 0.42 -4.50 6.91
C SER A 101 -0.49 -3.28 6.99
N ASP A 102 -0.09 -2.25 7.75
CA ASP A 102 -0.85 -1.00 7.89
C ASP A 102 -1.07 -0.31 6.54
N VAL A 103 -0.01 -0.19 5.73
CA VAL A 103 -0.10 0.49 4.44
C VAL A 103 -0.83 -0.37 3.42
N LYS A 104 -0.66 -1.69 3.44
CA LYS A 104 -1.45 -2.60 2.61
C LYS A 104 -2.95 -2.48 2.89
N ALA A 105 -3.34 -2.43 4.16
CA ALA A 105 -4.74 -2.27 4.58
C ALA A 105 -5.33 -0.90 4.19
N PHE A 106 -4.49 0.07 3.82
CA PHE A 106 -4.93 1.39 3.39
C PHE A 106 -5.48 1.40 1.96
N ASP A 107 -4.97 0.51 1.09
CA ASP A 107 -5.52 0.33 -0.25
C ASP A 107 -6.87 -0.39 -0.21
N GLN A 108 -7.00 -1.42 0.64
CA GLN A 108 -8.21 -2.21 0.83
C GLN A 108 -8.20 -2.87 2.21
N ASN A 109 -9.30 -2.73 2.96
CA ASN A 109 -9.50 -3.43 4.24
C ASN A 109 -10.38 -4.70 4.08
N LEU A 110 -10.67 -5.39 5.18
CA LEU A 110 -11.50 -6.62 5.18
C LEU A 110 -12.95 -6.40 4.72
N GLU A 111 -13.43 -5.16 4.80
CA GLU A 111 -14.76 -4.75 4.36
C GLU A 111 -14.76 -4.27 2.91
N GLN A 112 -13.67 -4.49 2.16
CA GLN A 112 -13.52 -4.05 0.77
C GLN A 112 -13.60 -2.52 0.60
N ILE A 113 -13.17 -1.78 1.63
CA ILE A 113 -13.13 -0.32 1.62
C ILE A 113 -11.69 0.16 1.41
N SER A 114 -11.52 1.14 0.51
CA SER A 114 -10.25 1.81 0.27
C SER A 114 -10.16 3.11 1.09
N HIS A 115 -9.48 3.04 2.24
CA HIS A 115 -9.17 4.23 3.05
C HIS A 115 -8.31 5.24 2.28
N TRP A 116 -7.50 4.76 1.34
CA TRP A 116 -6.75 5.62 0.43
C TRP A 116 -7.67 6.49 -0.43
N THR A 117 -8.74 5.91 -0.97
CA THR A 117 -9.69 6.69 -1.80
C THR A 117 -10.47 7.71 -0.97
N ILE A 118 -10.80 7.40 0.28
CA ILE A 118 -11.38 8.37 1.21
C ILE A 118 -10.42 9.55 1.44
N THR A 119 -9.14 9.24 1.66
CA THR A 119 -8.09 10.26 1.83
C THR A 119 -7.93 11.10 0.55
N ALA A 120 -7.96 10.48 -0.63
CA ALA A 120 -7.93 11.17 -1.91
C ALA A 120 -9.14 12.10 -2.08
N GLN A 121 -10.35 11.64 -1.73
CA GLN A 121 -11.58 12.42 -1.79
C GLN A 121 -11.50 13.66 -0.88
N LEU A 122 -10.97 13.51 0.33
CA LEU A 122 -10.70 14.61 1.25
C LEU A 122 -9.73 15.63 0.65
N ARG A 123 -8.65 15.15 0.00
CA ARG A 123 -7.65 16.01 -0.66
C ARG A 123 -8.21 16.73 -1.89
N ILE A 124 -9.07 16.10 -2.68
CA ILE A 124 -9.73 16.75 -3.83
C ILE A 124 -10.63 17.90 -3.38
N ILE A 125 -11.44 17.66 -2.35
CA ILE A 125 -12.34 18.69 -1.81
C ILE A 125 -11.53 19.79 -1.12
N ASN A 126 -10.44 19.43 -0.45
CA ASN A 126 -9.54 20.35 0.27
C ASN A 126 -10.29 21.33 1.18
N PHE A 127 -11.08 20.75 2.07
CA PHE A 127 -11.94 21.48 3.00
C PHE A 127 -11.11 22.02 4.18
N LEU A 128 -11.26 23.31 4.53
CA LEU A 128 -10.46 23.96 5.59
C LEU A 128 -11.18 24.07 6.95
N THR A 129 -12.49 23.78 6.99
CA THR A 129 -13.30 23.86 8.21
C THR A 129 -13.72 22.49 8.71
N ALA A 130 -14.03 22.36 9.99
CA ALA A 130 -14.59 21.12 10.54
C ALA A 130 -16.11 21.07 10.28
N ILE A 131 -16.52 20.61 9.10
CA ILE A 131 -17.88 20.08 8.91
C ILE A 131 -17.83 18.58 9.21
N SER A 132 -18.86 18.05 9.88
CA SER A 132 -19.04 16.60 9.99
C SER A 132 -19.36 16.06 8.59
N VAL A 133 -18.41 15.35 8.00
CA VAL A 133 -18.54 14.76 6.67
C VAL A 133 -18.41 13.25 6.78
N GLU A 134 -19.46 12.53 6.40
CA GLU A 134 -19.44 11.08 6.27
C GLU A 134 -18.93 10.71 4.87
N PHE A 135 -17.84 9.94 4.79
CA PHE A 135 -17.34 9.42 3.53
C PHE A 135 -17.66 7.94 3.41
N VAL A 136 -18.33 7.58 2.32
CA VAL A 136 -18.57 6.18 1.97
C VAL A 136 -17.77 5.86 0.73
N ASN A 137 -17.06 4.73 0.76
CA ASN A 137 -16.31 4.23 -0.38
C ASN A 137 -16.87 2.86 -0.77
N HIS A 138 -17.15 2.70 -2.06
CA HIS A 138 -17.60 1.43 -2.63
C HIS A 138 -16.52 0.89 -3.57
N GLU A 139 -16.11 -0.35 -3.37
CA GLU A 139 -15.32 -1.08 -4.36
C GLU A 139 -16.22 -1.53 -5.51
N SER A 140 -15.71 -1.44 -6.74
CA SER A 140 -16.37 -2.01 -7.91
C SER A 140 -15.37 -2.70 -8.81
N ASP A 141 -15.68 -3.96 -9.15
CA ASP A 141 -14.93 -4.74 -10.13
C ASP A 141 -14.92 -4.10 -11.52
N VAL A 142 -15.89 -3.22 -11.82
CA VAL A 142 -15.95 -2.53 -13.11
C VAL A 142 -16.45 -1.09 -13.03
N MET A 143 -15.75 -0.20 -13.73
CA MET A 143 -16.07 1.23 -13.83
C MET A 143 -16.88 1.55 -15.10
N TYR A 144 -18.08 0.95 -15.24
CA TYR A 144 -18.98 1.27 -16.35
C TYR A 144 -19.87 2.48 -16.05
N ALA A 145 -20.28 3.20 -17.10
CA ALA A 145 -21.19 4.35 -17.02
C ALA A 145 -22.52 4.03 -16.30
N THR A 146 -23.02 2.79 -16.41
CA THR A 146 -24.25 2.32 -15.75
C THR A 146 -24.11 2.22 -14.22
N LYS A 147 -22.97 1.75 -13.70
CA LYS A 147 -22.70 1.73 -12.25
C LYS A 147 -22.45 3.13 -11.66
N ARG A 148 -21.98 4.08 -12.48
CA ARG A 148 -21.80 5.49 -12.08
C ARG A 148 -23.12 6.14 -11.60
N GLN A 149 -24.27 5.68 -12.10
CA GLN A 149 -25.57 6.16 -11.66
C GLN A 149 -26.03 5.56 -10.32
N GLN A 150 -25.49 4.40 -9.92
CA GLN A 150 -25.83 3.73 -8.66
C GLN A 150 -24.95 4.22 -7.49
N HIS A 151 -23.78 4.79 -7.79
CA HIS A 151 -22.81 5.28 -6.81
C HIS A 151 -22.67 6.80 -6.88
N LYS A 152 -23.79 7.47 -7.19
CA LYS A 152 -23.91 8.92 -7.06
C LYS A 152 -23.56 9.28 -5.62
N PRO A 153 -22.69 10.28 -5.38
CA PRO A 153 -22.60 10.87 -4.07
C PRO A 153 -23.99 11.41 -3.72
N LEU A 154 -24.65 10.71 -2.80
CA LEU A 154 -25.95 11.08 -2.27
C LEU A 154 -25.69 12.04 -1.14
N PHE A 155 -26.01 13.30 -1.37
CA PHE A 155 -25.97 14.32 -0.35
C PHE A 155 -27.38 14.52 0.19
N ARG A 156 -27.57 14.32 1.49
CA ARG A 156 -28.76 14.78 2.21
C ARG A 156 -28.26 15.68 3.31
N LEU A 157 -28.72 16.94 3.32
CA LEU A 157 -28.51 17.83 4.45
C LEU A 157 -29.56 17.46 5.51
N LEU A 158 -29.29 16.35 6.20
CA LEU A 158 -29.99 15.95 7.41
C LEU A 158 -28.89 15.91 8.47
N ASP A 159 -28.58 17.09 8.98
CA ASP A 159 -27.53 17.41 9.97
C ASP A 159 -26.05 17.26 9.52
N ASP A 160 -25.68 16.27 8.68
CA ASP A 160 -24.29 16.03 8.23
C ASP A 160 -24.14 15.92 6.68
N LEU A 161 -22.94 16.20 6.13
CA LEU A 161 -22.64 16.07 4.70
C LEU A 161 -22.17 14.66 4.36
N LYS A 162 -22.88 13.91 3.52
CA LYS A 162 -22.47 12.57 3.07
C LYS A 162 -21.89 12.57 1.66
N ILE A 163 -20.71 11.99 1.45
CA ILE A 163 -20.00 11.95 0.17
C ILE A 163 -19.66 10.50 -0.19
N ASN A 164 -20.15 10.03 -1.34
CA ASN A 164 -19.80 8.70 -1.85
C ASN A 164 -18.65 8.81 -2.86
N SER A 165 -17.71 7.89 -2.75
CA SER A 165 -16.61 7.68 -3.70
C SER A 165 -16.63 6.24 -4.18
N THR A 166 -16.03 5.98 -5.34
CA THR A 166 -15.93 4.61 -5.87
C THR A 166 -14.49 4.30 -6.26
N THR A 167 -14.05 3.09 -5.94
CA THR A 167 -12.69 2.63 -6.21
C THR A 167 -12.70 1.34 -7.00
N GLN A 168 -11.79 1.22 -7.95
CA GLN A 168 -11.40 -0.04 -8.56
C GLN A 168 -9.92 -0.24 -8.31
N ILE A 169 -9.58 -1.38 -7.73
CA ILE A 169 -8.19 -1.75 -7.47
C ILE A 169 -7.72 -2.63 -8.61
N VAL A 170 -6.59 -2.27 -9.22
CA VAL A 170 -6.05 -2.99 -10.39
C VAL A 170 -4.73 -3.64 -10.01
N PHE A 171 -4.68 -4.96 -10.11
CA PHE A 171 -3.47 -5.76 -9.93
C PHE A 171 -2.90 -6.16 -11.29
N THR A 172 -1.57 -6.30 -11.40
CA THR A 172 -0.95 -6.94 -12.57
C THR A 172 -1.15 -8.44 -12.48
N ASN A 173 -1.77 -9.03 -13.49
CA ASN A 173 -1.67 -10.48 -13.71
C ASN A 173 -0.28 -10.76 -14.30
N ASN A 174 0.65 -11.26 -13.47
CA ASN A 174 1.90 -11.81 -13.96
C ASN A 174 1.73 -13.34 -14.10
N PRO A 175 1.59 -13.88 -15.32
CA PRO A 175 1.41 -15.33 -15.53
C PRO A 175 2.65 -16.17 -15.17
N ALA A 176 3.81 -15.54 -14.91
CA ALA A 176 5.02 -16.21 -14.43
C ALA A 176 5.24 -16.07 -12.91
N ASP A 177 4.45 -15.26 -12.21
CA ASP A 177 4.40 -15.29 -10.75
C ASP A 177 3.51 -16.47 -10.35
N GLU A 178 4.10 -17.60 -9.97
CA GLU A 178 3.39 -18.68 -9.24
C GLU A 178 2.94 -18.25 -7.84
N ALA A 179 3.16 -16.98 -7.46
CA ALA A 179 2.52 -16.42 -6.29
C ALA A 179 1.01 -16.34 -6.54
N ILE A 180 0.27 -17.28 -5.93
CA ILE A 180 -1.21 -17.34 -5.87
C ILE A 180 -1.84 -16.03 -5.33
N LEU A 181 -1.02 -15.08 -4.86
CA LEU A 181 -1.42 -13.87 -4.14
C LEU A 181 -0.89 -12.61 -4.84
N PRO A 182 -1.73 -11.59 -5.07
CA PRO A 182 -1.32 -10.37 -5.77
C PRO A 182 -0.21 -9.60 -5.03
N GLN A 183 0.85 -9.26 -5.78
CA GLN A 183 1.81 -8.19 -5.41
C GLN A 183 1.08 -6.84 -5.47
N SER A 184 1.59 -5.79 -4.81
CA SER A 184 0.83 -4.55 -4.56
C SER A 184 0.04 -4.02 -5.80
N PRO A 185 -1.10 -3.33 -5.57
CA PRO A 185 -1.88 -2.77 -6.67
C PRO A 185 -1.00 -1.93 -7.61
N THR A 186 -1.21 -2.11 -8.91
CA THR A 186 -0.51 -1.31 -9.93
C THR A 186 -1.09 0.09 -10.01
N GLN A 187 -2.38 0.21 -9.72
CA GLN A 187 -3.10 1.48 -9.64
C GLN A 187 -4.43 1.28 -8.91
N LEU A 188 -4.97 2.39 -8.43
CA LEU A 188 -6.37 2.51 -8.07
C LEU A 188 -7.04 3.48 -9.05
N LYS A 189 -8.25 3.17 -9.52
CA LYS A 189 -9.10 4.13 -10.22
C LYS A 189 -10.14 4.64 -9.27
N ALA A 190 -10.10 5.93 -8.99
CA ALA A 190 -10.99 6.58 -8.03
C ALA A 190 -11.91 7.57 -8.74
N ILE A 191 -13.21 7.40 -8.53
CA ILE A 191 -14.26 8.34 -8.93
C ILE A 191 -14.63 9.13 -7.69
N MET A 192 -14.42 10.44 -7.73
CA MET A 192 -14.56 11.32 -6.57
C MET A 192 -15.40 12.54 -6.91
N THR A 193 -16.08 13.07 -5.89
CA THR A 193 -16.78 14.34 -5.98
C THR A 193 -15.78 15.48 -6.07
N SER A 194 -15.96 16.37 -7.04
CA SER A 194 -15.11 17.56 -7.19
C SER A 194 -15.35 18.58 -6.06
N GLN A 195 -14.36 19.43 -5.79
CA GLN A 195 -14.52 20.56 -4.86
C GLN A 195 -15.68 21.48 -5.26
N ASP A 196 -15.87 21.73 -6.56
CA ASP A 196 -16.88 22.68 -7.04
C ASP A 196 -18.31 22.12 -6.91
N ALA A 197 -18.49 20.80 -6.98
CA ALA A 197 -19.76 20.17 -6.62
C ALA A 197 -20.10 20.38 -5.13
N VAL A 198 -19.11 20.25 -4.23
CA VAL A 198 -19.33 20.43 -2.80
C VAL A 198 -19.60 21.90 -2.46
N LYS A 199 -18.87 22.85 -3.07
CA LYS A 199 -19.10 24.30 -2.92
C LYS A 199 -20.53 24.73 -3.24
N LYS A 200 -21.16 24.09 -4.23
CA LYS A 200 -22.56 24.38 -4.61
C LYS A 200 -23.57 23.97 -3.54
N LEU A 201 -23.18 23.05 -2.64
CA LEU A 201 -24.07 22.44 -1.65
C LEU A 201 -23.81 22.95 -0.24
N THR A 202 -22.60 23.44 0.05
CA THR A 202 -22.27 23.98 1.37
C THR A 202 -22.32 25.50 1.35
N THR A 203 -22.82 26.11 2.41
CA THR A 203 -22.68 27.57 2.65
C THR A 203 -21.27 27.97 3.12
N SER A 204 -20.38 26.98 3.37
CA SER A 204 -19.00 27.24 3.77
C SER A 204 -18.21 27.96 2.68
N THR A 205 -17.44 28.97 3.05
CA THR A 205 -16.61 29.79 2.16
C THR A 205 -15.11 29.44 2.24
N LEU A 206 -14.72 28.48 3.09
CA LEU A 206 -13.32 28.17 3.39
C LEU A 206 -12.87 26.87 2.73
N TYR A 207 -12.47 27.00 1.47
CA TYR A 207 -11.87 25.95 0.66
C TYR A 207 -10.43 26.32 0.30
N GLY A 208 -9.53 25.33 0.34
CA GLY A 208 -8.20 25.48 -0.23
C GLY A 208 -8.22 25.42 -1.76
N LYS A 209 -7.04 25.49 -2.39
CA LYS A 209 -6.92 25.27 -3.83
C LYS A 209 -7.27 23.82 -4.18
N PRO A 210 -7.98 23.53 -5.30
CA PRO A 210 -8.22 22.17 -5.75
C PRO A 210 -6.91 21.39 -5.90
N SER A 211 -6.88 20.15 -5.41
CA SER A 211 -5.72 19.27 -5.60
C SER A 211 -5.69 18.66 -7.00
N SER A 212 -4.50 18.45 -7.56
CA SER A 212 -4.30 17.62 -8.75
C SER A 212 -4.24 16.13 -8.38
N CYS A 213 -4.47 15.23 -9.32
CA CYS A 213 -4.27 13.80 -9.09
C CYS A 213 -2.79 13.50 -8.80
N SER A 214 -1.87 14.24 -9.42
CA SER A 214 -0.44 14.19 -9.16
C SER A 214 -0.09 14.54 -7.71
N ALA A 215 -0.68 15.61 -7.15
CA ALA A 215 -0.49 15.97 -5.74
C ALA A 215 -1.02 14.89 -4.79
N ILE A 216 -2.14 14.25 -5.14
CA ILE A 216 -2.68 13.12 -4.39
C ILE A 216 -1.72 11.92 -4.46
N ASN A 217 -1.15 11.62 -5.62
CA ASN A 217 -0.15 10.56 -5.76
C ASN A 217 1.13 10.85 -4.96
N GLN A 218 1.53 12.11 -4.85
CA GLN A 218 2.62 12.49 -3.97
C GLN A 218 2.31 12.19 -2.50
N GLU A 219 1.06 12.39 -2.09
CA GLU A 219 0.61 12.04 -0.75
C GLU A 219 0.62 10.52 -0.50
N ALA A 220 0.33 9.69 -1.52
CA ALA A 220 0.49 8.24 -1.40
C ALA A 220 1.92 7.86 -1.02
N PHE A 221 2.90 8.49 -1.66
CA PHE A 221 4.31 8.32 -1.30
C PHE A 221 4.64 8.88 0.08
N ASN A 222 4.10 10.04 0.47
CA ASN A 222 4.31 10.59 1.81
C ASN A 222 3.84 9.63 2.90
N ILE A 223 2.66 9.02 2.73
CA ILE A 223 2.11 8.02 3.65
C ILE A 223 3.05 6.81 3.73
N ALA A 224 3.44 6.26 2.58
CA ALA A 224 4.36 5.14 2.49
C ALA A 224 5.71 5.46 3.16
N TYR A 225 6.27 6.63 2.87
CA TYR A 225 7.51 7.10 3.42
C TYR A 225 7.41 7.27 4.92
N LEU A 226 6.41 7.98 5.45
CA LEU A 226 6.25 8.19 6.89
C LEU A 226 6.10 6.88 7.66
N LYS A 227 5.35 5.92 7.12
CA LYS A 227 5.16 4.59 7.71
C LYS A 227 6.39 3.69 7.58
N SER A 228 7.28 3.93 6.61
CA SER A 228 8.48 3.13 6.43
C SER A 228 9.42 3.18 7.63
N SER A 229 10.11 2.06 7.87
CA SER A 229 11.12 1.95 8.92
C SER A 229 12.26 2.95 8.71
N THR A 230 12.92 3.37 9.80
CA THR A 230 14.08 4.28 9.73
C THR A 230 15.20 3.75 8.83
N ILE A 231 15.38 2.43 8.80
CA ILE A 231 16.41 1.79 7.96
C ILE A 231 16.03 1.90 6.48
N ALA A 232 14.79 1.56 6.12
CA ALA A 232 14.31 1.66 4.74
C ALA A 232 14.37 3.11 4.22
N LYS A 233 13.96 4.09 5.05
CA LYS A 233 14.08 5.53 4.72
C LYS A 233 15.52 5.92 4.39
N ARG A 234 16.46 5.55 5.26
CA ARG A 234 17.89 5.85 5.08
C ARG A 234 18.45 5.20 3.82
N GLN A 235 18.11 3.93 3.57
CA GLN A 235 18.55 3.21 2.37
C GLN A 235 17.99 3.84 1.10
N TYR A 236 16.69 4.17 1.09
CA TYR A 236 16.05 4.86 -0.02
C TYR A 236 16.72 6.22 -0.32
N GLN A 237 17.02 7.01 0.72
CA GLN A 237 17.72 8.28 0.57
C GLN A 237 19.14 8.09 0.00
N ALA A 238 19.86 7.06 0.44
CA ALA A 238 21.19 6.73 -0.06
C ALA A 238 21.18 6.18 -1.50
N ALA A 239 20.05 5.63 -1.95
CA ALA A 239 19.91 5.08 -3.30
C ALA A 239 19.98 6.17 -4.39
N MET A 240 19.68 7.43 -4.09
CA MET A 240 19.64 8.50 -5.11
C MET A 240 18.71 8.18 -6.31
N ALA A 241 17.70 7.33 -6.11
CA ALA A 241 16.70 6.95 -7.11
C ALA A 241 15.32 7.53 -6.70
N PRO A 242 15.10 8.85 -6.87
CA PRO A 242 13.92 9.51 -6.37
C PRO A 242 12.66 9.08 -7.12
N ILE A 243 11.53 9.20 -6.44
CA ILE A 243 10.22 9.23 -7.09
C ILE A 243 9.92 10.67 -7.55
N THR A 244 9.44 10.82 -8.78
CA THR A 244 9.06 12.11 -9.37
C THR A 244 7.62 12.04 -9.86
N PHE A 245 6.79 12.96 -9.39
CA PHE A 245 5.40 13.08 -9.81
C PHE A 245 5.30 14.07 -10.96
N ILE A 246 4.80 13.61 -12.10
CA ILE A 246 4.60 14.45 -13.27
C ILE A 246 3.16 14.98 -13.32
N ASN A 247 2.94 16.02 -14.13
CA ASN A 247 1.63 16.65 -14.27
C ASN A 247 0.56 15.65 -14.77
N ASP A 248 -0.68 15.92 -14.38
CA ASP A 248 -1.84 15.14 -14.80
C ASP A 248 -2.00 15.16 -16.33
N VAL A 249 -2.28 14.00 -16.91
CA VAL A 249 -2.78 13.88 -18.28
C VAL A 249 -4.31 14.00 -18.23
N HIS A 250 -4.88 14.96 -18.95
CA HIS A 250 -6.33 15.15 -18.98
C HIS A 250 -6.97 14.27 -20.06
N ALA A 251 -7.82 13.33 -19.63
CA ALA A 251 -8.69 12.60 -20.54
C ALA A 251 -9.86 13.50 -20.98
N SER A 252 -10.21 13.44 -22.27
CA SER A 252 -11.32 14.21 -22.84
C SER A 252 -12.67 13.50 -22.68
N THR A 253 -12.66 12.17 -22.53
CA THR A 253 -13.86 11.35 -22.35
C THR A 253 -13.70 10.37 -21.18
N LEU A 254 -14.85 9.90 -20.65
CA LEU A 254 -14.85 8.86 -19.62
C LEU A 254 -14.22 7.56 -20.14
N ASP A 255 -14.50 7.18 -21.38
CA ASP A 255 -13.93 5.96 -21.98
C ASP A 255 -12.41 6.03 -22.10
N GLN A 256 -11.88 7.21 -22.48
CA GLN A 256 -10.44 7.43 -22.51
C GLN A 256 -9.82 7.28 -21.12
N TRP A 257 -10.46 7.78 -20.07
CA TRP A 257 -10.00 7.61 -18.69
C TRP A 257 -10.13 6.16 -18.20
N ASN A 258 -11.22 5.47 -18.57
CA ASN A 258 -11.45 4.07 -18.27
C ASN A 258 -10.42 3.14 -18.94
N GLN A 259 -9.88 3.51 -20.09
CA GLN A 259 -8.81 2.76 -20.76
C GLN A 259 -7.41 3.21 -20.33
N ALA A 260 -7.27 4.40 -19.75
CA ALA A 260 -5.99 4.89 -19.26
C ALA A 260 -5.49 4.11 -18.04
N SER A 261 -4.17 4.00 -17.94
CA SER A 261 -3.47 3.45 -16.77
C SER A 261 -2.66 4.53 -16.09
N LEU A 262 -2.37 4.33 -14.81
CA LEU A 262 -1.36 5.11 -14.11
C LEU A 262 -0.01 4.92 -14.83
N LYS A 263 0.63 6.01 -15.23
CA LYS A 263 1.89 5.95 -15.95
C LYS A 263 3.02 5.72 -14.94
N LEU A 264 3.58 4.52 -14.93
CA LEU A 264 4.72 4.13 -14.12
C LEU A 264 5.95 3.98 -15.02
N ILE A 265 6.93 4.88 -14.91
CA ILE A 265 8.13 4.86 -15.76
C ILE A 265 9.36 4.68 -14.87
N TYR A 266 10.16 3.67 -15.15
CA TYR A 266 11.43 3.40 -14.49
C TYR A 266 12.57 3.73 -15.45
N ASN A 267 13.44 4.68 -15.09
CA ASN A 267 14.59 5.06 -15.93
C ASN A 267 15.79 5.46 -15.07
N ASN A 268 16.91 5.77 -15.72
CA ASN A 268 18.20 5.98 -15.06
C ASN A 268 18.23 7.15 -14.06
N THR A 269 17.18 7.97 -14.04
CA THR A 269 17.05 9.13 -13.16
C THR A 269 16.06 8.89 -12.01
N GLY A 270 15.37 7.75 -12.00
CA GLY A 270 14.46 7.34 -10.92
C GLY A 270 13.14 6.78 -11.43
N PHE A 271 12.10 6.97 -10.60
CA PHE A 271 10.76 6.45 -10.83
C PHE A 271 9.78 7.59 -11.05
N PHE A 272 9.11 7.61 -12.19
CA PHE A 272 8.16 8.67 -12.56
C PHE A 272 6.74 8.15 -12.50
N VAL A 273 5.87 8.93 -11.86
CA VAL A 273 4.45 8.61 -11.69
C VAL A 273 3.61 9.71 -12.32
N GLY A 274 2.81 9.35 -13.33
CA GLY A 274 1.89 10.24 -14.01
C GLY A 274 0.45 9.78 -13.89
N ALA A 275 -0.42 10.66 -13.39
CA ALA A 275 -1.85 10.39 -13.28
C ALA A 275 -2.59 10.74 -14.58
N THR A 276 -3.67 10.03 -14.87
CA THR A 276 -4.72 10.48 -15.79
C THR A 276 -5.89 11.00 -14.97
N ARG A 277 -6.35 12.21 -15.30
CA ARG A 277 -7.50 12.87 -14.69
C ARG A 277 -8.64 12.99 -15.70
N PHE A 278 -9.87 12.76 -15.27
CA PHE A 278 -11.07 13.11 -16.02
C PHE A 278 -11.99 13.96 -15.15
N ARG A 279 -12.47 15.07 -15.69
CA ARG A 279 -13.39 15.96 -14.99
C ARG A 279 -14.70 16.05 -15.75
N THR A 280 -15.82 15.89 -15.06
CA THR A 280 -17.13 16.08 -15.68
C THR A 280 -17.48 17.57 -15.71
N ASN A 281 -17.72 18.11 -16.90
CA ASN A 281 -17.93 19.55 -17.11
C ASN A 281 -19.42 19.95 -17.21
N LYS A 282 -20.36 19.03 -16.95
CA LYS A 282 -21.80 19.34 -17.05
C LYS A 282 -22.46 19.28 -15.67
N PRO A 283 -23.04 20.39 -15.17
CA PRO A 283 -24.08 20.28 -14.17
C PRO A 283 -25.23 19.55 -14.86
N ASN A 284 -25.50 18.31 -14.47
CA ASN A 284 -26.67 17.64 -14.99
C ASN A 284 -27.89 18.40 -14.44
N THR A 285 -28.83 18.76 -15.32
CA THR A 285 -30.05 19.49 -14.94
C THR A 285 -30.96 18.66 -14.04
N ASP A 286 -30.76 17.34 -14.04
CA ASP A 286 -31.16 16.47 -12.94
C ASP A 286 -30.06 16.50 -11.87
N HIS A 287 -30.43 16.80 -10.62
CA HIS A 287 -29.61 16.80 -9.39
C HIS A 287 -28.89 15.46 -9.06
N SER A 288 -28.62 14.63 -10.06
CA SER A 288 -28.25 13.25 -9.94
C SER A 288 -26.84 12.94 -10.47
N ILE A 289 -26.14 13.85 -11.15
CA ILE A 289 -24.70 13.69 -11.44
C ILE A 289 -24.01 15.01 -11.09
N GLY A 290 -23.36 15.04 -9.91
CA GLY A 290 -22.50 16.15 -9.51
C GLY A 290 -21.22 16.19 -10.35
N GLU A 291 -20.54 17.35 -10.36
CA GLU A 291 -19.20 17.45 -10.96
C GLU A 291 -18.23 16.52 -10.22
N GLN A 292 -17.51 15.71 -10.98
CA GLN A 292 -16.61 14.66 -10.52
C GLN A 292 -15.19 14.94 -10.97
N ASP A 293 -14.24 14.54 -10.15
CA ASP A 293 -12.82 14.50 -10.45
C ASP A 293 -12.33 13.06 -10.32
N ASP A 294 -12.16 12.40 -11.46
CA ASP A 294 -11.74 11.01 -11.52
C ASP A 294 -10.22 10.94 -11.71
N CYS A 295 -9.55 10.10 -10.91
CA CYS A 295 -8.09 9.99 -10.91
C CYS A 295 -7.64 8.53 -11.03
N THR A 296 -6.57 8.30 -11.80
CA THR A 296 -5.71 7.12 -11.60
C THR A 296 -4.71 7.43 -10.48
N LEU A 297 -4.76 6.64 -9.41
CA LEU A 297 -4.00 6.83 -8.19
C LEU A 297 -2.91 5.78 -8.00
N LEU A 298 -1.76 6.21 -7.49
CA LEU A 298 -0.70 5.36 -6.97
C LEU A 298 -1.18 4.74 -5.65
N SER A 299 -1.02 3.43 -5.52
CA SER A 299 -1.19 2.73 -4.24
C SER A 299 -0.09 3.15 -3.27
N PRO A 300 -0.40 3.58 -2.03
CA PRO A 300 0.60 3.79 -1.00
C PRO A 300 1.42 2.53 -0.73
N PHE A 301 0.83 1.34 -0.87
CA PHE A 301 1.56 0.09 -0.76
C PHE A 301 2.59 -0.09 -1.87
N ARG A 302 2.24 0.20 -3.13
CA ARG A 302 3.19 0.23 -4.26
C ARG A 302 4.32 1.24 -4.03
N ALA A 303 4.00 2.42 -3.50
CA ALA A 303 5.01 3.40 -3.12
C ALA A 303 5.94 2.88 -2.01
N MET A 304 5.42 2.10 -1.06
CA MET A 304 6.23 1.44 -0.04
C MET A 304 7.14 0.36 -0.63
N GLU A 305 6.68 -0.41 -1.63
CA GLU A 305 7.56 -1.35 -2.35
C GLU A 305 8.76 -0.65 -2.98
N TRP A 306 8.53 0.53 -3.57
CA TRP A 306 9.61 1.34 -4.15
C TRP A 306 10.66 1.72 -3.11
N ILE A 307 10.22 2.16 -1.92
CA ILE A 307 11.11 2.57 -0.82
C ILE A 307 11.90 1.38 -0.27
N TYR A 308 11.26 0.22 -0.09
CA TYR A 308 11.89 -0.93 0.56
C TYR A 308 12.75 -1.79 -0.37
N ILE A 309 12.45 -1.83 -1.67
CA ILE A 309 13.01 -2.84 -2.58
C ILE A 309 13.47 -2.20 -3.89
N ASP A 310 12.55 -1.61 -4.65
CA ASP A 310 12.82 -1.36 -6.07
C ASP A 310 13.83 -0.24 -6.30
N ALA A 311 13.80 0.83 -5.49
CA ALA A 311 14.82 1.88 -5.54
C ALA A 311 16.23 1.32 -5.30
N LEU A 312 16.37 0.33 -4.41
CA LEU A 312 17.64 -0.31 -4.06
C LEU A 312 18.12 -1.31 -5.11
N ARG A 313 17.20 -1.97 -5.81
CA ARG A 313 17.53 -2.80 -6.98
C ARG A 313 17.95 -1.94 -8.17
N TYR A 314 17.32 -0.78 -8.32
CA TYR A 314 17.56 0.12 -9.44
C TYR A 314 18.99 0.66 -9.44
N THR A 315 19.52 1.03 -8.27
CA THR A 315 20.90 1.50 -8.13
C THR A 315 21.93 0.43 -8.45
N LYS A 316 21.70 -0.81 -8.03
CA LYS A 316 22.59 -1.93 -8.38
C LYS A 316 22.76 -2.08 -9.88
N LYS A 317 21.68 -1.93 -10.66
CA LYS A 317 21.72 -2.00 -12.13
C LYS A 317 22.57 -0.92 -12.79
N GLN A 318 22.83 0.21 -12.11
CA GLN A 318 23.66 1.29 -12.65
C GLN A 318 25.14 1.13 -12.31
N ILE A 319 25.47 0.33 -11.29
CA ILE A 319 26.84 0.17 -10.77
C ILE A 319 27.54 -1.05 -11.43
N THR A 320 26.78 -1.89 -12.17
CA THR A 320 27.27 -3.01 -13.00
C THR A 320 27.16 -2.71 -14.47
#